data_AF-A0AAV4V764-F1
#
_entry.id   AF-A0AAV4V764-F1
#
_cell.length_a   1.000
_cell.length_b   1.000
_cell.length_c   1.000
_cell.angle_alpha   90.00
_cell.angle_beta   90.00
_cell.angle_gamma   90.00
#
_symmetry.space_group_name_H-M   'P 1'
#
loop_
_entity.id
_entity.type
_entity.pdbx_description
1 polymer ?
#
loop_
_entity_poly.entity_id
_entity_poly.type
_entity_poly.pdbx_seq_one_letter_code
_entity_poly.pdbx_strand_id
1 'polypeptide(L)'
;MNVGFGKELSLAYANELSRREIRLGSKHKMSVSSCPETALISICSQECLISLINWSSLAVRLILIPPEEKKKCTRLRFDRKGDIYSKMREYETPLITLLFQGEPLHIHLVLGLIKSRLPVVIIEESGGLADILAFAYHQINCRPENSNFAEFTEIVLKPLLCNKINQFYPNMSTFNISERSLCEKIFDCFRHFRQQEQVFVTVLTLQDLENESVDLPSHLLLSLFKSLESETIKNSFQIKNDLHLAMDWNSPKVAYTDIFAKDPTNKFHIDNETFTELFTKPNREEFVLIFS
;
A
#
# COMPACT_ATOMS: atom_id res chain seq x y z
N MET A 1 1.42 33.28 15.23
CA MET A 1 2.36 33.63 14.14
C MET A 1 3.03 32.34 13.71
N ASN A 2 2.70 31.83 12.53
CA ASN A 2 3.49 30.87 11.75
C ASN A 2 2.88 30.85 10.34
N VAL A 3 3.29 31.82 9.54
CA VAL A 3 3.03 31.88 8.10
C VAL A 3 4.38 31.64 7.45
N GLY A 4 4.69 30.40 7.06
CA GLY A 4 6.05 30.05 6.67
C GLY A 4 6.23 28.95 5.62
N PHE A 5 5.39 27.91 5.55
CA PHE A 5 5.68 26.74 4.69
C PHE A 5 4.95 26.71 3.32
N GLY A 6 3.85 27.44 3.17
CA GLY A 6 3.10 27.46 1.89
C GLY A 6 3.80 28.19 0.74
N LYS A 7 4.75 29.10 1.04
CA LYS A 7 5.47 29.88 0.02
C LYS A 7 6.64 29.11 -0.60
N GLU A 8 7.27 28.21 0.12
CA GLU A 8 8.45 27.47 -0.38
C GLU A 8 8.06 26.35 -1.35
N LEU A 9 6.93 25.67 -1.12
CA LEU A 9 6.33 24.74 -2.09
C LEU A 9 5.83 25.46 -3.34
N SER A 10 5.29 26.68 -3.20
CA SER A 10 4.84 27.49 -4.33
C SER A 10 6.02 28.01 -5.19
N LEU A 11 7.16 28.33 -4.57
CA LEU A 11 8.39 28.76 -5.25
C LEU A 11 9.10 27.60 -5.97
N ALA A 12 9.11 26.40 -5.36
CA ALA A 12 9.58 25.19 -6.02
C ALA A 12 8.71 24.86 -7.24
N TYR A 13 7.38 25.00 -7.12
CA TYR A 13 6.44 24.79 -8.22
C TYR A 13 6.59 25.81 -9.37
N ALA A 14 6.80 27.09 -9.06
CA ALA A 14 6.96 28.16 -10.07
C ALA A 14 8.31 28.08 -10.82
N ASN A 15 9.39 27.68 -10.15
CA ASN A 15 10.70 27.46 -10.79
C ASN A 15 10.69 26.26 -11.74
N GLU A 16 9.90 25.23 -11.45
CA GLU A 16 9.79 24.03 -12.27
C GLU A 16 8.96 24.27 -13.55
N LEU A 17 7.90 25.08 -13.47
CA LEU A 17 7.10 25.51 -14.63
C LEU A 17 7.92 26.35 -15.62
N SER A 18 8.76 27.27 -15.13
CA SER A 18 9.64 28.10 -15.97
C SER A 18 10.71 27.26 -16.71
N ARG A 19 11.09 26.10 -16.17
CA ARG A 19 12.02 25.16 -16.83
C ARG A 19 11.34 24.31 -17.90
N ARG A 20 10.02 24.13 -17.85
CA ARG A 20 9.26 23.26 -18.76
C ARG A 20 8.74 23.96 -20.02
N GLU A 21 8.66 25.29 -20.06
CA GLU A 21 8.29 26.02 -21.29
C GLU A 21 9.37 25.99 -22.39
N ILE A 22 10.60 25.57 -22.10
CA ILE A 22 11.71 25.61 -23.08
C ILE A 22 11.91 24.29 -23.86
N ARG A 23 11.22 23.18 -23.52
CA ARG A 23 11.56 21.86 -24.12
C ARG A 23 10.39 20.92 -24.45
N LEU A 24 9.28 21.44 -24.99
CA LEU A 24 8.31 20.59 -25.68
C LEU A 24 8.60 20.55 -27.18
N GLY A 25 9.54 19.67 -27.55
CA GLY A 25 9.91 19.46 -28.95
C GLY A 25 10.90 18.33 -29.15
N SER A 26 10.56 17.09 -28.80
CA SER A 26 11.01 15.91 -29.57
C SER A 26 10.34 14.62 -29.09
N LYS A 27 9.87 13.86 -30.08
CA LYS A 27 9.36 12.48 -29.99
C LYS A 27 10.49 11.55 -29.58
N HIS A 28 10.47 10.86 -28.44
CA HIS A 28 11.33 9.68 -28.22
C HIS A 28 10.57 8.50 -27.61
N LYS A 29 10.83 7.32 -28.19
CA LYS A 29 10.37 5.98 -27.81
C LYS A 29 10.82 5.65 -26.38
N MET A 30 9.91 5.13 -25.54
CA MET A 30 10.30 4.42 -24.32
C MET A 30 10.76 3.01 -24.68
N SER A 31 12.02 2.70 -24.37
CA SER A 31 12.55 1.35 -24.29
C SER A 31 12.06 0.68 -23.00
N VAL A 32 11.41 -0.47 -23.14
CA VAL A 32 11.03 -1.34 -22.02
C VAL A 32 12.27 -2.15 -21.63
N SER A 33 12.97 -1.74 -20.58
CA SER A 33 13.90 -2.62 -19.88
C SER A 33 13.15 -3.34 -18.78
N SER A 34 13.27 -4.67 -18.74
CA SER A 34 12.65 -5.61 -17.80
C SER A 34 12.45 -5.04 -16.39
N CYS A 35 11.19 -4.90 -15.98
CA CYS A 35 10.76 -4.43 -14.66
C CYS A 35 10.38 -5.66 -13.77
N PRO A 36 10.55 -5.59 -12.44
CA PRO A 36 10.24 -6.69 -11.52
C PRO A 36 8.74 -6.99 -11.48
N GLU A 37 8.43 -8.23 -11.11
CA GLU A 37 7.14 -8.89 -11.28
C GLU A 37 6.08 -8.49 -10.25
N THR A 38 6.06 -7.23 -9.75
CA THR A 38 5.10 -6.75 -8.73
C THR A 38 4.26 -5.59 -9.25
N ALA A 39 2.95 -5.62 -8.96
CA ALA A 39 2.02 -4.55 -9.33
C ALA A 39 1.58 -3.74 -8.10
N LEU A 40 1.47 -2.43 -8.26
CA LEU A 40 1.03 -1.50 -7.22
C LEU A 40 -0.20 -0.77 -7.72
N ILE A 41 -1.30 -0.82 -6.98
CA ILE A 41 -2.50 -0.05 -7.31
C ILE A 41 -2.45 1.22 -6.47
N SER A 42 -2.45 2.40 -7.09
CA SER A 42 -2.56 3.66 -6.34
C SER A 42 -3.93 4.29 -6.55
N ILE A 43 -4.59 4.61 -5.45
CA ILE A 43 -5.86 5.33 -5.40
C ILE A 43 -5.53 6.75 -4.96
N CYS A 44 -5.72 7.72 -5.86
CA CYS A 44 -5.31 9.11 -5.63
C CYS A 44 -6.24 10.09 -6.36
N SER A 45 -6.33 11.34 -5.88
CA SER A 45 -6.98 12.43 -6.61
C SER A 45 -6.10 12.88 -7.79
N GLN A 46 -6.70 13.44 -8.86
CA GLN A 46 -5.97 13.84 -10.08
C GLN A 46 -4.84 14.84 -9.81
N GLU A 47 -4.96 15.68 -8.78
CA GLU A 47 -4.00 16.74 -8.45
C GLU A 47 -2.71 16.20 -7.81
N CYS A 48 -2.76 15.03 -7.17
CA CYS A 48 -1.60 14.41 -6.50
C CYS A 48 -0.78 13.48 -7.41
N LEU A 49 -1.18 13.28 -8.67
CA LEU A 49 -0.47 12.43 -9.63
C LEU A 49 0.95 12.93 -9.94
N ILE A 50 1.20 14.24 -9.81
CA ILE A 50 2.47 14.86 -10.23
C ILE A 50 3.59 14.61 -9.20
N SER A 51 3.28 14.47 -7.91
CA SER A 51 4.27 14.20 -6.86
C SER A 51 4.73 12.73 -6.85
N LEU A 52 3.83 11.79 -7.16
CA LEU A 52 4.13 10.35 -7.23
C LEU A 52 5.04 9.97 -8.41
N ILE A 53 4.97 10.72 -9.52
CA ILE A 53 5.76 10.44 -10.74
C ILE A 53 7.27 10.71 -10.53
N ASN A 54 7.65 11.53 -9.54
CA ASN A 54 9.06 11.79 -9.21
C ASN A 54 9.75 10.64 -8.45
N TRP A 55 9.06 9.56 -8.09
CA TRP A 55 9.62 8.41 -7.34
C TRP A 55 10.12 7.26 -8.26
N SER A 56 10.64 7.62 -9.44
CA SER A 56 10.84 6.74 -10.59
C SER A 56 11.99 5.71 -10.52
N SER A 57 12.49 5.32 -9.34
CA SER A 57 13.46 4.20 -9.25
C SER A 57 12.78 2.84 -9.02
N LEU A 58 11.51 2.84 -8.59
CA LEU A 58 10.74 1.63 -8.37
C LEU A 58 10.05 1.23 -9.67
N ALA A 59 10.55 0.16 -10.29
CA ALA A 59 9.99 -0.43 -11.49
C ALA A 59 8.69 -1.19 -11.12
N VAL A 60 7.68 -0.41 -10.77
CA VAL A 60 6.43 -0.86 -10.20
C VAL A 60 5.33 -0.59 -11.21
N ARG A 61 4.51 -1.61 -11.50
CA ARG A 61 3.35 -1.43 -12.38
C ARG A 61 2.25 -0.71 -11.60
N LEU A 62 2.31 0.62 -11.62
CA LEU A 62 1.30 1.53 -11.05
C LEU A 62 -0.01 1.43 -11.84
N ILE A 63 -1.02 0.77 -11.27
CA ILE A 63 -2.40 0.88 -11.73
C ILE A 63 -3.00 2.07 -11.00
N LEU A 64 -3.02 3.20 -11.69
CA LEU A 64 -3.74 4.38 -11.24
C LEU A 64 -5.22 4.17 -11.52
N ILE A 65 -6.05 4.35 -10.50
CA ILE A 65 -7.51 4.37 -10.68
C ILE A 65 -7.90 5.85 -10.78
N PRO A 66 -8.10 6.39 -11.99
CA PRO A 66 -8.50 7.78 -12.13
C PRO A 66 -9.89 7.98 -11.50
N PRO A 67 -10.17 9.16 -10.93
CA PRO A 67 -11.52 9.55 -10.58
C PRO A 67 -12.29 9.79 -11.89
N GLU A 68 -12.93 8.76 -12.45
CA GLU A 68 -13.68 8.93 -13.69
C GLU A 68 -15.00 9.67 -13.46
N GLU A 69 -15.20 10.69 -14.29
CA GLU A 69 -16.45 11.39 -14.54
C GLU A 69 -17.59 10.40 -14.83
N LYS A 70 -18.46 10.18 -13.84
CA LYS A 70 -19.89 9.80 -13.95
C LYS A 70 -20.31 8.65 -14.91
N LYS A 71 -19.43 7.88 -15.53
CA LYS A 71 -19.81 6.81 -16.47
C LYS A 71 -19.19 5.48 -16.10
N LYS A 72 -20.04 4.66 -15.47
CA LYS A 72 -19.85 3.22 -15.18
C LYS A 72 -18.51 2.93 -14.49
N CYS A 73 -18.55 2.99 -13.16
CA CYS A 73 -17.63 2.28 -12.27
C CYS A 73 -17.28 0.92 -12.90
N THR A 74 -16.08 0.84 -13.46
CA THR A 74 -15.52 -0.39 -14.03
C THR A 74 -15.49 -1.35 -12.87
N ARG A 75 -16.47 -2.28 -12.83
CA ARG A 75 -16.39 -3.43 -11.94
C ARG A 75 -15.07 -4.09 -12.26
N LEU A 76 -14.04 -3.83 -11.46
CA LEU A 76 -12.92 -4.75 -11.30
C LEU A 76 -13.58 -6.02 -10.74
N ARG A 77 -14.05 -6.87 -11.67
CA ARG A 77 -14.56 -8.20 -11.33
C ARG A 77 -13.32 -9.00 -10.96
N PHE A 78 -12.99 -8.98 -9.68
CA PHE A 78 -12.26 -10.08 -9.07
C PHE A 78 -13.27 -11.23 -8.99
N ASP A 79 -13.46 -11.94 -10.11
CA ASP A 79 -14.35 -13.09 -10.17
C ASP A 79 -13.83 -14.13 -9.18
N ARG A 80 -14.55 -14.29 -8.05
CA ARG A 80 -14.39 -15.42 -7.15
C ARG A 80 -14.85 -16.69 -7.87
N LYS A 81 -13.98 -17.28 -8.68
CA LYS A 81 -14.02 -18.73 -8.88
C LYS A 81 -13.07 -19.35 -7.86
N GLY A 82 -13.64 -19.65 -6.71
CA GLY A 82 -13.10 -20.69 -5.83
C GLY A 82 -12.89 -21.97 -6.65
N ASP A 83 -11.90 -22.76 -6.24
CA ASP A 83 -11.61 -24.11 -6.72
C ASP A 83 -10.60 -24.29 -7.87
N ILE A 84 -9.99 -23.22 -8.41
CA ILE A 84 -8.85 -23.36 -9.37
C ILE A 84 -7.52 -22.83 -8.79
N TYR A 85 -7.56 -22.00 -7.73
CA TYR A 85 -6.38 -21.34 -7.14
C TYR A 85 -5.48 -22.22 -6.27
N SER A 86 -5.79 -23.51 -6.10
CA SER A 86 -4.93 -24.45 -5.35
C SER A 86 -3.82 -25.08 -6.20
N LYS A 87 -3.79 -24.83 -7.52
CA LYS A 87 -2.89 -25.55 -8.44
C LYS A 87 -1.96 -24.70 -9.33
N MET A 88 -1.99 -23.37 -9.23
CA MET A 88 -1.03 -22.49 -9.93
C MET A 88 -0.60 -21.33 -9.02
N ARG A 89 0.30 -21.59 -8.08
CA ARG A 89 1.05 -20.56 -7.33
C ARG A 89 2.51 -20.50 -7.78
N GLU A 90 2.76 -20.86 -9.03
CA GLU A 90 4.05 -20.61 -9.67
C GLU A 90 3.89 -19.26 -10.37
N TYR A 91 4.39 -18.20 -9.72
CA TYR A 91 4.56 -16.85 -10.29
C TYR A 91 3.28 -16.01 -10.52
N GLU A 92 2.38 -15.90 -9.52
CA GLU A 92 1.44 -14.78 -9.51
C GLU A 92 2.14 -13.51 -9.01
N THR A 93 2.27 -12.51 -9.89
CA THR A 93 2.74 -11.16 -9.58
C THR A 93 2.06 -10.63 -8.31
N PRO A 94 2.79 -10.37 -7.22
CA PRO A 94 2.18 -9.83 -6.01
C PRO A 94 1.55 -8.46 -6.28
N LEU A 95 0.46 -8.19 -5.58
CA LEU A 95 -0.32 -6.97 -5.75
C LEU A 95 -0.44 -6.26 -4.40
N ILE A 96 -0.01 -5.00 -4.35
CA ILE A 96 -0.15 -4.13 -3.19
C ILE A 96 -0.98 -2.92 -3.60
N THR A 97 -1.91 -2.49 -2.74
CA THR A 97 -2.65 -1.24 -2.97
C THR A 97 -2.12 -0.14 -2.06
N LEU A 98 -1.87 1.04 -2.60
CA LEU A 98 -1.65 2.28 -1.87
C LEU A 98 -2.87 3.19 -1.97
N LEU A 99 -3.36 3.65 -0.83
CA LEU A 99 -4.38 4.68 -0.74
C LEU A 99 -3.72 6.01 -0.34
N PHE A 100 -3.77 6.99 -1.25
CA PHE A 100 -3.32 8.34 -1.02
C PHE A 100 -4.50 9.31 -1.13
N GLN A 101 -4.85 9.98 -0.03
CA GLN A 101 -6.02 10.83 0.13
C GLN A 101 -7.36 10.09 -0.09
N GLY A 102 -7.78 9.89 -1.35
CA GLY A 102 -9.03 9.25 -1.73
C GLY A 102 -10.31 10.02 -1.34
N GLU A 103 -11.31 10.00 -2.22
CA GLU A 103 -12.68 10.50 -1.94
C GLU A 103 -13.62 9.45 -1.29
N PRO A 104 -14.77 9.87 -0.71
CA PRO A 104 -15.74 8.97 -0.08
C PRO A 104 -16.18 7.79 -0.95
N LEU A 105 -16.34 7.99 -2.26
CA LEU A 105 -16.77 6.96 -3.20
C LEU A 105 -15.78 5.79 -3.32
N HIS A 106 -14.49 6.03 -3.07
CA HIS A 106 -13.45 5.00 -3.14
C HIS A 106 -13.54 3.98 -1.99
N ILE A 107 -14.36 4.22 -0.96
CA ILE A 107 -14.54 3.26 0.14
C ILE A 107 -15.02 1.90 -0.36
N HIS A 108 -15.83 1.86 -1.42
CA HIS A 108 -16.30 0.61 -2.00
C HIS A 108 -15.17 -0.21 -2.62
N LEU A 109 -14.22 0.47 -3.27
CA LEU A 109 -13.04 -0.13 -3.86
C LEU A 109 -12.12 -0.66 -2.75
N VAL A 110 -11.80 0.17 -1.76
CA VAL A 110 -10.97 -0.22 -0.60
C VAL A 110 -11.56 -1.45 0.10
N LEU A 111 -12.87 -1.43 0.39
CA LEU A 111 -13.56 -2.56 0.98
C LEU A 111 -13.50 -3.81 0.09
N GLY A 112 -13.66 -3.65 -1.22
CA GLY A 112 -13.55 -4.73 -2.20
C GLY A 112 -12.17 -5.39 -2.20
N LEU A 113 -11.11 -4.59 -2.12
CA LEU A 113 -9.72 -5.07 -2.07
C LEU A 113 -9.45 -5.83 -0.78
N ILE A 114 -9.85 -5.28 0.37
CA ILE A 114 -9.70 -5.96 1.68
C ILE A 114 -10.49 -7.28 1.69
N LYS A 115 -11.73 -7.29 1.18
CA LYS A 115 -12.54 -8.53 1.07
C LYS A 115 -11.99 -9.55 0.07
N SER A 116 -11.12 -9.11 -0.83
CA SER A 116 -10.41 -9.96 -1.79
C SER A 116 -9.03 -10.38 -1.26
N ARG A 117 -8.74 -10.11 0.02
CA ARG A 117 -7.47 -10.44 0.69
C ARG A 117 -6.25 -9.79 0.03
N LEU A 118 -6.42 -8.57 -0.49
CA LEU A 118 -5.33 -7.77 -1.02
C LEU A 118 -4.86 -6.75 0.02
N PRO A 119 -3.54 -6.60 0.24
CA PRO A 119 -3.01 -5.62 1.17
C PRO A 119 -3.29 -4.20 0.67
N VAL A 120 -3.79 -3.36 1.58
CA VAL A 120 -4.03 -1.94 1.40
C VAL A 120 -3.16 -1.17 2.39
N VAL A 121 -2.23 -0.41 1.85
CA VAL A 121 -1.35 0.50 2.57
C VAL A 121 -1.95 1.90 2.49
N ILE A 122 -2.22 2.50 3.63
CA ILE A 122 -2.85 3.82 3.76
C ILE A 122 -1.78 4.80 4.17
N ILE A 123 -1.63 5.89 3.41
CA ILE A 123 -0.73 6.98 3.79
C ILE A 123 -1.51 7.98 4.65
N GLU A 124 -1.21 8.02 5.94
CA GLU A 124 -1.78 8.98 6.88
C GLU A 124 -1.26 10.39 6.61
N GLU A 125 -2.08 11.38 6.93
CA GLU A 125 -1.84 12.81 6.69
C GLU A 125 -1.82 13.18 5.20
N SER A 126 -2.26 12.27 4.33
CA SER A 126 -2.47 12.55 2.90
C SER A 126 -3.84 13.17 2.62
N GLY A 127 -4.75 13.20 3.61
CA GLY A 127 -6.06 13.82 3.53
C GLY A 127 -7.20 12.84 3.26
N GLY A 128 -8.41 13.38 3.12
CA GLY A 128 -9.57 12.67 2.57
C GLY A 128 -9.94 11.36 3.29
N LEU A 129 -10.22 10.32 2.51
CA LEU A 129 -10.62 9.00 2.98
C LEU A 129 -9.48 8.27 3.71
N ALA A 130 -8.24 8.46 3.27
CA ALA A 130 -7.04 7.86 3.84
C ALA A 130 -6.92 8.24 5.31
N ASP A 131 -7.05 9.53 5.64
CA ASP A 131 -6.96 10.02 7.01
C ASP A 131 -8.14 9.56 7.88
N ILE A 132 -9.33 9.42 7.31
CA ILE A 132 -10.49 8.89 8.04
C ILE A 132 -10.29 7.41 8.37
N LEU A 133 -9.74 6.64 7.44
CA LEU A 133 -9.41 5.23 7.67
C LEU A 133 -8.24 5.09 8.64
N ALA A 134 -7.16 5.87 8.50
CA ALA A 134 -6.04 5.88 9.43
C ALA A 134 -6.51 6.23 10.85
N PHE A 135 -7.35 7.26 10.99
CA PHE A 135 -7.96 7.61 12.26
C PHE A 135 -8.71 6.43 12.88
N ALA A 136 -9.60 5.78 12.13
CA ALA A 136 -10.36 4.64 12.63
C ALA A 136 -9.46 3.44 12.98
N TYR A 137 -8.41 3.19 12.21
CA TYR A 137 -7.41 2.16 12.49
C TYR A 137 -6.73 2.38 13.84
N HIS A 138 -6.28 3.60 14.12
CA HIS A 138 -5.66 3.95 15.41
C HIS A 138 -6.63 3.79 16.57
N GLN A 139 -7.87 4.26 16.44
CA GLN A 139 -8.87 4.11 17.50
C GLN A 139 -9.15 2.64 17.84
N ILE A 140 -9.17 1.76 16.84
CA ILE A 140 -9.39 0.32 17.03
C ILE A 140 -8.19 -0.34 17.70
N ASN A 141 -6.97 0.02 17.31
CA ASN A 141 -5.75 -0.56 17.87
C ASN A 141 -5.43 -0.03 19.28
N CYS A 142 -5.84 1.20 19.60
CA CYS A 142 -5.71 1.78 20.94
C CYS A 142 -6.89 1.43 21.87
N ARG A 143 -7.81 0.56 21.44
CA ARG A 143 -8.96 0.14 22.23
C ARG A 143 -8.51 -0.59 23.50
N PRO A 144 -9.11 -0.30 24.68
CA PRO A 144 -8.82 -1.04 25.91
C PRO A 144 -9.11 -2.53 25.73
N GLU A 145 -8.17 -3.40 26.14
CA GLU A 145 -8.26 -4.86 25.96
C GLU A 145 -9.54 -5.47 26.56
N ASN A 146 -10.00 -4.90 27.68
CA ASN A 146 -11.17 -5.38 28.42
C ASN A 146 -12.51 -4.83 27.89
N SER A 147 -12.50 -3.97 26.86
CA SER A 147 -13.73 -3.39 26.32
C SER A 147 -14.41 -4.33 25.32
N ASN A 148 -15.74 -4.37 25.34
CA ASN A 148 -16.49 -5.09 24.32
C ASN A 148 -16.34 -4.37 22.96
N PHE A 149 -15.92 -5.09 21.91
CA PHE A 149 -15.67 -4.49 20.59
C PHE A 149 -16.93 -3.88 19.97
N ALA A 150 -18.08 -4.55 20.10
CA ALA A 150 -19.35 -4.06 19.56
C ALA A 150 -19.81 -2.81 20.31
N GLU A 151 -19.62 -2.77 21.63
CA GLU A 151 -19.94 -1.59 22.44
C GLU A 151 -19.03 -0.40 22.13
N PHE A 152 -17.71 -0.63 22.07
CA PHE A 152 -16.74 0.40 21.72
C PHE A 152 -17.01 0.99 20.33
N THR A 153 -17.31 0.14 19.35
CA THR A 153 -17.57 0.59 17.97
C THR A 153 -18.83 1.44 17.87
N GLU A 154 -19.92 1.07 18.54
CA GLU A 154 -21.19 1.82 18.48
C GLU A 154 -21.19 3.08 19.36
N ILE A 155 -20.64 3.01 20.57
CA ILE A 155 -20.74 4.11 21.56
C ILE A 155 -19.61 5.12 21.41
N VAL A 156 -18.38 4.66 21.11
CA VAL A 156 -17.19 5.53 21.08
C VAL A 156 -16.77 5.85 19.66
N LEU A 157 -16.49 4.83 18.86
CA LEU A 157 -15.87 5.03 17.55
C LEU A 157 -16.84 5.68 16.56
N LYS A 158 -18.11 5.27 16.52
CA LYS A 158 -19.08 5.79 15.56
C LYS A 158 -19.33 7.30 15.70
N PRO A 159 -19.57 7.88 16.89
CA PRO A 159 -19.65 9.34 17.03
C PRO A 159 -18.37 10.07 16.61
N LEU A 160 -17.21 9.54 17.00
CA LEU A 160 -15.92 10.13 16.63
C LEU A 160 -15.70 10.11 15.11
N LEU A 161 -16.06 9.01 14.46
CA LEU A 161 -15.93 8.82 13.03
C LEU A 161 -16.88 9.74 12.25
N CYS A 162 -18.14 9.87 12.69
CA CYS A 162 -19.09 10.83 12.13
C CYS A 162 -18.54 12.27 12.22
N ASN A 163 -18.00 12.66 13.36
CA ASN A 163 -17.36 13.97 13.52
C ASN A 163 -16.18 14.15 12.56
N LYS A 164 -15.33 13.14 12.41
CA LYS A 164 -14.17 13.16 11.50
C LYS A 164 -14.62 13.24 10.04
N ILE A 165 -15.65 12.50 9.64
CA ILE A 165 -16.23 12.57 8.29
C ILE A 165 -16.73 13.99 8.01
N ASN A 166 -17.46 14.60 8.94
CA ASN A 166 -18.00 15.95 8.76
C ASN A 166 -16.90 17.03 8.71
N GLN A 167 -15.75 16.80 9.33
CA GLN A 167 -14.58 17.70 9.21
C GLN A 167 -13.95 17.65 7.81
N PHE A 168 -13.77 16.44 7.24
CA PHE A 168 -13.18 16.27 5.91
C PHE A 168 -14.17 16.53 4.77
N TYR A 169 -15.45 16.22 4.99
CA TYR A 169 -16.51 16.27 3.98
C TYR A 169 -17.75 16.98 4.53
N PRO A 170 -17.70 18.30 4.77
CA PRO A 170 -18.84 19.04 5.32
C PRO A 170 -20.08 19.00 4.41
N ASN A 171 -19.88 18.82 3.10
CA ASN A 171 -20.95 18.75 2.10
C ASN A 171 -21.04 17.34 1.47
N MET A 172 -21.48 16.35 2.23
CA MET A 172 -21.61 14.95 1.74
C MET A 172 -22.55 14.78 0.54
N SER A 173 -23.47 15.73 0.30
CA SER A 173 -24.42 15.69 -0.81
C SER A 173 -23.77 15.65 -2.20
N THR A 174 -22.50 16.05 -2.32
CA THR A 174 -21.77 16.04 -3.59
C THR A 174 -21.34 14.63 -4.02
N PHE A 175 -21.26 13.66 -3.10
CA PHE A 175 -20.60 12.38 -3.34
C PHE A 175 -21.55 11.20 -3.61
N ASN A 176 -22.86 11.42 -3.74
CA ASN A 176 -23.87 10.34 -3.92
C ASN A 176 -23.80 9.21 -2.87
N ILE A 177 -23.18 9.46 -1.72
CA ILE A 177 -23.08 8.54 -0.59
C ILE A 177 -23.46 9.31 0.67
N SER A 178 -24.26 8.70 1.54
CA SER A 178 -24.63 9.32 2.81
C SER A 178 -23.50 9.14 3.84
N GLU A 179 -23.40 10.06 4.80
CA GLU A 179 -22.47 9.95 5.94
C GLU A 179 -22.62 8.60 6.65
N ARG A 180 -23.87 8.19 6.93
CA ARG A 180 -24.18 6.90 7.53
C ARG A 180 -23.66 5.72 6.70
N SER A 181 -23.88 5.75 5.39
CA SER A 181 -23.39 4.69 4.50
C SER A 181 -21.87 4.64 4.44
N LEU A 182 -21.19 5.79 4.43
CA LEU A 182 -19.72 5.85 4.49
C LEU A 182 -19.20 5.28 5.80
N CYS A 183 -19.78 5.69 6.93
CA CYS A 183 -19.45 5.20 8.26
C CYS A 183 -19.62 3.67 8.37
N GLU A 184 -20.75 3.13 7.92
CA GLU A 184 -21.00 1.68 7.87
C GLU A 184 -19.97 0.93 7.01
N LYS A 185 -19.56 1.51 5.87
CA LYS A 185 -18.57 0.91 4.97
C LYS A 185 -17.15 0.95 5.57
N ILE A 186 -16.82 2.00 6.30
CA ILE A 186 -15.57 2.06 7.07
C ILE A 186 -15.55 0.96 8.13
N PHE A 187 -16.64 0.79 8.88
CA PHE A 187 -16.74 -0.34 9.82
C PHE A 187 -16.62 -1.70 9.14
N ASP A 188 -17.21 -1.87 7.96
CA ASP A 188 -17.04 -3.10 7.18
C ASP A 188 -15.56 -3.33 6.81
N CYS A 189 -14.79 -2.29 6.47
CA CYS A 189 -13.34 -2.43 6.25
C CYS A 189 -12.64 -2.98 7.49
N PHE A 190 -12.95 -2.44 8.67
CA PHE A 190 -12.35 -2.87 9.94
C PHE A 190 -12.91 -4.18 10.51
N ARG A 191 -14.01 -4.70 9.97
CA ARG A 191 -14.40 -6.09 10.25
C ARG A 191 -13.54 -7.08 9.47
N HIS A 192 -12.91 -6.64 8.38
CA HIS A 192 -12.17 -7.49 7.45
C HIS A 192 -10.67 -7.19 7.37
N PHE A 193 -10.18 -6.11 8.01
CA PHE A 193 -8.77 -5.71 7.94
C PHE A 193 -7.82 -6.75 8.56
N ARG A 194 -8.30 -7.50 9.56
CA ARG A 194 -7.61 -8.67 10.10
C ARG A 194 -8.51 -9.88 9.94
N GLN A 195 -8.00 -10.94 9.32
CA GLN A 195 -8.69 -12.23 9.21
C GLN A 195 -7.74 -13.30 9.69
N GLN A 196 -8.07 -13.95 10.81
CA GLN A 196 -7.14 -14.88 11.48
C GLN A 196 -5.82 -14.17 11.82
N GLU A 197 -4.69 -14.70 11.35
CA GLU A 197 -3.36 -14.09 11.54
C GLU A 197 -2.96 -13.09 10.45
N GLN A 198 -3.77 -12.94 9.40
CA GLN A 198 -3.46 -12.05 8.28
C GLN A 198 -3.94 -10.63 8.54
N VAL A 199 -3.14 -9.65 8.16
CA VAL A 199 -3.44 -8.22 8.23
C VAL A 199 -3.40 -7.64 6.81
N PHE A 200 -4.52 -7.06 6.38
CA PHE A 200 -4.72 -6.50 5.04
C PHE A 200 -4.71 -4.98 5.02
N VAL A 201 -4.67 -4.31 6.17
CA VAL A 201 -4.55 -2.85 6.25
C VAL A 201 -3.30 -2.50 7.03
N THR A 202 -2.42 -1.73 6.40
CA THR A 202 -1.24 -1.13 7.04
C THR A 202 -1.38 0.39 6.91
N VAL A 203 -1.15 1.13 8.00
CA VAL A 203 -1.10 2.59 7.99
C VAL A 203 0.35 3.02 8.10
N LEU A 204 0.78 3.92 7.21
CA LEU A 204 2.09 4.55 7.25
C LEU A 204 1.90 6.06 7.49
N THR A 205 2.63 6.60 8.45
CA THR A 205 2.70 8.04 8.70
C THR A 205 3.72 8.70 7.77
N LEU A 206 3.68 10.03 7.65
CA LEU A 206 4.75 10.76 6.94
C LEU A 206 6.12 10.55 7.61
N GLN A 207 6.15 10.38 8.93
CA GLN A 207 7.38 10.09 9.68
C GLN A 207 7.97 8.73 9.29
N ASP A 208 7.13 7.72 9.04
CA ASP A 208 7.59 6.42 8.55
C ASP A 208 8.23 6.53 7.16
N LEU A 209 7.74 7.44 6.31
CA LEU A 209 8.28 7.68 4.97
C LEU A 209 9.56 8.52 4.97
N GLU A 210 9.72 9.41 5.95
CA GLU A 210 10.92 10.23 6.14
C GLU A 210 12.04 9.49 6.89
N ASN A 211 11.72 8.34 7.51
CA ASN A 211 12.68 7.58 8.29
C ASN A 211 13.72 6.90 7.38
N GLU A 212 14.94 7.41 7.37
CA GLU A 212 16.06 6.82 6.61
C GLU A 212 16.39 5.36 6.99
N SER A 213 15.92 4.88 8.15
CA SER A 213 16.23 3.52 8.62
C SER A 213 15.37 2.41 8.00
N VAL A 214 14.21 2.74 7.44
CA VAL A 214 13.32 1.78 6.76
C VAL A 214 12.73 2.47 5.53
N ASP A 215 13.10 1.98 4.36
CA ASP A 215 12.61 2.56 3.11
C ASP A 215 11.16 2.13 2.79
N LEU A 216 10.50 2.89 1.92
CA LEU A 216 9.16 2.56 1.44
C LEU A 216 9.07 1.13 0.86
N PRO A 217 10.01 0.66 0.00
CA PRO A 217 10.05 -0.73 -0.43
C PRO A 217 9.90 -1.74 0.71
N SER A 218 10.63 -1.53 1.81
CA SER A 218 10.52 -2.39 2.99
C SER A 218 9.12 -2.33 3.60
N HIS A 219 8.55 -1.14 3.80
CA HIS A 219 7.19 -1.01 4.33
C HIS A 219 6.14 -1.72 3.47
N LEU A 220 6.25 -1.60 2.14
CA LEU A 220 5.36 -2.25 1.19
C LEU A 220 5.51 -3.78 1.23
N LEU A 221 6.74 -4.31 1.20
CA LEU A 221 6.98 -5.76 1.33
C LEU A 221 6.45 -6.31 2.65
N LEU A 222 6.67 -5.60 3.77
CA LEU A 222 6.17 -6.01 5.06
C LEU A 222 4.64 -6.04 5.10
N SER A 223 3.98 -5.09 4.45
CA SER A 223 2.51 -5.09 4.32
C SER A 223 2.01 -6.30 3.51
N LEU A 224 2.74 -6.67 2.45
CA LEU A 224 2.45 -7.86 1.65
C LEU A 224 2.61 -9.12 2.49
N PHE A 225 3.75 -9.30 3.15
CA PHE A 225 4.03 -10.49 3.96
C PHE A 225 3.04 -10.65 5.11
N LYS A 226 2.60 -9.56 5.76
CA LYS A 226 1.53 -9.57 6.77
C LYS A 226 0.18 -10.04 6.23
N SER A 227 -0.06 -9.89 4.93
CA SER A 227 -1.29 -10.34 4.28
C SER A 227 -1.25 -11.80 3.84
N LEU A 228 -0.10 -12.48 3.91
CA LEU A 228 0.05 -13.90 3.54
C LEU A 228 -0.30 -14.84 4.70
N GLU A 229 -0.81 -16.04 4.38
CA GLU A 229 -1.23 -17.03 5.39
C GLU A 229 -0.02 -17.64 6.12
N SER A 230 -0.05 -17.68 7.47
CA SER A 230 1.05 -18.20 8.30
C SER A 230 1.43 -19.67 8.04
N GLU A 231 0.50 -20.50 7.56
CA GLU A 231 0.81 -21.89 7.18
C GLU A 231 1.63 -21.97 5.90
N THR A 232 1.43 -21.03 4.97
CA THR A 232 2.22 -20.93 3.73
C THR A 232 3.63 -20.40 4.00
N ILE A 233 3.79 -19.57 5.04
CA ILE A 233 5.05 -18.94 5.45
C ILE A 233 6.10 -19.96 5.97
N LYS A 234 5.70 -21.14 6.42
CA LYS A 234 6.61 -22.21 6.86
C LYS A 234 7.09 -23.12 5.73
N ASN A 235 6.61 -22.90 4.51
CA ASN A 235 7.06 -23.63 3.34
C ASN A 235 8.35 -22.99 2.80
N SER A 236 9.40 -23.79 2.58
CA SER A 236 10.66 -23.33 1.98
C SER A 236 10.44 -22.63 0.63
N PHE A 237 9.40 -23.03 -0.11
CA PHE A 237 9.01 -22.37 -1.36
C PHE A 237 8.56 -20.92 -1.15
N GLN A 238 7.77 -20.64 -0.11
CA GLN A 238 7.32 -19.28 0.18
C GLN A 238 8.48 -18.41 0.67
N ILE A 239 9.36 -18.97 1.52
CA ILE A 239 10.56 -18.26 1.98
C ILE A 239 11.45 -17.89 0.79
N LYS A 240 11.61 -18.79 -0.19
CA LYS A 240 12.34 -18.50 -1.43
C LYS A 240 11.67 -17.39 -2.25
N ASN A 241 10.36 -17.44 -2.43
CA ASN A 241 9.62 -16.40 -3.17
C ASN A 241 9.71 -15.03 -2.48
N ASP A 242 9.51 -14.99 -1.16
CA ASP A 242 9.67 -13.77 -0.37
C ASP A 242 11.11 -13.22 -0.52
N LEU A 243 12.12 -14.11 -0.54
CA LEU A 243 13.52 -13.72 -0.71
C LEU A 243 13.78 -13.12 -2.10
N HIS A 244 13.27 -13.74 -3.16
CA HIS A 244 13.36 -13.16 -4.51
C HIS A 244 12.68 -11.80 -4.58
N LEU A 245 11.52 -11.61 -3.93
CA LEU A 245 10.85 -10.31 -3.87
C LEU A 245 11.70 -9.27 -3.12
N ALA A 246 12.28 -9.63 -1.98
CA ALA A 246 13.18 -8.74 -1.24
C ALA A 246 14.41 -8.38 -2.07
N MET A 247 15.00 -9.34 -2.79
CA MET A 247 16.08 -9.10 -3.73
C MET A 247 15.65 -8.19 -4.88
N ASP A 248 14.47 -8.38 -5.47
CA ASP A 248 13.98 -7.53 -6.56
C ASP A 248 13.80 -6.08 -6.12
N TRP A 249 13.28 -5.89 -4.91
CA TRP A 249 12.99 -4.59 -4.32
C TRP A 249 14.19 -3.94 -3.61
N ASN A 250 15.33 -4.62 -3.59
CA ASN A 250 16.54 -4.20 -2.90
C ASN A 250 16.35 -3.93 -1.39
N SER A 251 15.64 -4.82 -0.69
CA SER A 251 15.35 -4.66 0.74
C SER A 251 16.09 -5.73 1.58
N PRO A 252 17.43 -5.64 1.72
CA PRO A 252 18.25 -6.64 2.42
C PRO A 252 17.86 -6.77 3.90
N LYS A 253 17.51 -5.66 4.54
CA LYS A 253 17.03 -5.63 5.92
C LYS A 253 15.80 -6.52 6.12
N VAL A 254 14.81 -6.41 5.24
CA VAL A 254 13.59 -7.25 5.28
C VAL A 254 13.92 -8.72 5.12
N ALA A 255 14.88 -9.07 4.25
CA ALA A 255 15.31 -10.45 4.13
C ALA A 255 15.85 -10.99 5.45
N TYR A 256 16.71 -10.23 6.13
CA TYR A 256 17.25 -10.62 7.42
C TYR A 256 16.20 -10.68 8.54
N THR A 257 15.42 -9.61 8.71
CA THR A 257 14.54 -9.46 9.89
C THR A 257 13.24 -10.24 9.78
N ASP A 258 12.71 -10.42 8.58
CA ASP A 258 11.35 -10.92 8.38
C ASP A 258 11.28 -12.19 7.52
N ILE A 259 12.30 -12.48 6.70
CA ILE A 259 12.34 -13.69 5.87
C ILE A 259 13.08 -14.81 6.58
N PHE A 260 14.36 -14.62 6.90
CA PHE A 260 15.15 -15.65 7.58
C PHE A 260 14.65 -15.94 9.00
N ALA A 261 14.05 -14.95 9.68
CA ALA A 261 13.41 -15.16 10.98
C ALA A 261 12.24 -16.15 10.95
N LYS A 262 11.64 -16.43 9.77
CA LYS A 262 10.58 -17.43 9.59
C LYS A 262 11.08 -18.87 9.64
N ASP A 263 12.39 -19.10 9.45
CA ASP A 263 13.02 -20.42 9.60
C ASP A 263 13.95 -20.48 10.82
N PRO A 264 13.40 -20.64 12.04
CA PRO A 264 14.21 -20.77 13.25
C PRO A 264 15.05 -22.06 13.27
N THR A 265 14.77 -23.02 12.36
CA THR A 265 15.54 -24.25 12.25
C THR A 265 16.78 -24.11 11.38
N ASN A 266 16.93 -22.97 10.69
CA ASN A 266 18.04 -22.65 9.80
C ASN A 266 18.34 -23.74 8.76
N LYS A 267 17.28 -24.36 8.24
CA LYS A 267 17.32 -25.43 7.22
C LYS A 267 17.21 -24.88 5.80
N PHE A 268 16.69 -23.67 5.66
CA PHE A 268 16.62 -22.95 4.41
C PHE A 268 18.03 -22.57 3.98
N HIS A 269 18.52 -23.25 2.95
CA HIS A 269 19.78 -22.94 2.30
C HIS A 269 19.51 -22.30 0.95
N ILE A 270 20.26 -21.25 0.67
CA ILE A 270 20.21 -20.53 -0.58
C ILE A 270 20.91 -21.40 -1.62
N ASP A 271 20.23 -21.71 -2.72
CA ASP A 271 20.85 -22.46 -3.80
C ASP A 271 21.83 -21.58 -4.59
N ASN A 272 22.76 -22.23 -5.28
CA ASN A 272 23.78 -21.56 -6.07
C ASN A 272 23.16 -20.66 -7.16
N GLU A 273 21.98 -21.00 -7.66
CA GLU A 273 21.27 -20.22 -8.68
C GLU A 273 20.83 -18.87 -8.12
N THR A 274 20.13 -18.87 -6.98
CA THR A 274 19.70 -17.65 -6.28
C THR A 274 20.89 -16.80 -5.86
N PHE A 275 21.97 -17.43 -5.39
CA PHE A 275 23.21 -16.73 -5.05
C PHE A 275 23.87 -16.08 -6.28
N THR A 276 23.90 -16.79 -7.42
CA THR A 276 24.48 -16.28 -8.67
C THR A 276 23.65 -15.12 -9.23
N GLU A 277 22.34 -15.18 -9.08
CA GLU A 277 21.41 -14.13 -9.52
C GLU A 277 21.73 -12.77 -8.87
N LEU A 278 22.17 -12.74 -7.61
CA LEU A 278 22.56 -11.49 -6.94
C LEU A 278 23.63 -10.71 -7.71
N PHE A 279 24.63 -11.40 -8.26
CA PHE A 279 25.72 -10.74 -8.99
C PHE A 279 25.28 -10.17 -10.34
N THR A 280 24.12 -10.60 -10.84
CA THR A 280 23.55 -10.07 -12.09
C THR A 280 22.74 -8.80 -11.89
N LYS A 281 22.36 -8.48 -10.64
CA LYS A 281 21.52 -7.33 -10.28
C LYS A 281 22.38 -6.23 -9.62
N PRO A 282 22.22 -4.96 -10.00
CA PRO A 282 23.03 -3.87 -9.45
C PRO A 282 22.67 -3.56 -7.99
N ASN A 283 23.64 -3.10 -7.20
CA ASN A 283 23.47 -2.67 -5.81
C ASN A 283 22.85 -3.77 -4.91
N ARG A 284 23.46 -4.96 -4.87
CA ARG A 284 22.99 -6.12 -4.09
C ARG A 284 24.06 -6.68 -3.14
N GLU A 285 25.11 -5.90 -2.88
CA GLU A 285 26.26 -6.31 -2.07
C GLU A 285 25.85 -6.65 -0.63
N GLU A 286 24.86 -5.96 -0.08
CA GLU A 286 24.33 -6.24 1.26
C GLU A 286 23.69 -7.63 1.38
N PHE A 287 23.05 -8.13 0.32
CA PHE A 287 22.52 -9.51 0.32
C PHE A 287 23.64 -10.55 0.35
N VAL A 288 24.79 -10.26 -0.29
CA VAL A 288 25.95 -11.16 -0.25
C VAL A 288 26.45 -11.32 1.18
N LEU A 289 26.47 -10.24 1.96
CA LEU A 289 26.87 -10.27 3.38
C LEU A 289 25.89 -11.07 4.25
N ILE A 290 24.60 -11.10 3.90
CA ILE A 290 23.60 -11.90 4.62
C ILE A 290 23.78 -13.39 4.32
N PHE A 291 24.29 -13.73 3.13
CA PHE A 291 24.38 -15.10 2.63
C PHE A 291 25.72 -15.78 2.98
N SER A 292 26.73 -15.01 3.40
CA SER A 292 28.08 -15.47 3.78
C SER A 292 28.20 -15.78 5.28
#